data_AF-A0AAC8ZB29-F1
#
_entry.id   AF-A0AAC8ZB29-F1
#
_cell.length_a   1.000
_cell.length_b   1.000
_cell.length_c   1.000
_cell.angle_alpha   90.00
_cell.angle_beta   90.00
_cell.angle_gamma   90.00
#
_symmetry.space_group_name_H-M   'P 1'
#
loop_
_entity.id
_entity.type
_entity.pdbx_description
1 polymer ?
#
loop_
_entity_poly.entity_id
_entity_poly.type
_entity_poly.pdbx_seq_one_letter_code
_entity_poly.pdbx_strand_id
1 'polypeptide(L)' 'MESPELVEHNGWIKCTDKLPTLRPTGSSTWVLLWGLEEETDNEETMFQGFMFKGGIFYSESGKCHQVTHWQPLPSPPVTK' A
#
# COMPACT_ATOMS: atom_id res chain seq x y z
N MET A 1 14.63 15.58 -27.36
CA MET A 1 14.23 14.92 -26.10
C MET A 1 13.12 15.77 -25.53
N GLU A 2 11.90 15.24 -25.49
CA GLU A 2 10.80 15.90 -24.79
C GLU A 2 11.06 15.77 -23.28
N SER A 3 10.74 16.84 -22.55
CA SER A 3 10.79 16.83 -21.10
C SER A 3 9.71 15.89 -20.56
N PRO A 4 9.95 15.19 -19.43
CA PRO A 4 8.93 14.35 -18.83
C PRO A 4 7.70 15.18 -18.47
N GLU A 5 6.52 14.67 -18.81
CA GLU A 5 5.25 15.24 -18.38
C GLU A 5 4.96 14.86 -16.92
N LEU A 6 4.44 15.83 -16.15
CA LEU A 6 3.92 15.56 -14.82
C LEU A 6 2.56 14.87 -14.96
N VAL A 7 2.43 13.67 -14.40
CA VAL A 7 1.18 12.91 -14.39
C VAL A 7 0.67 12.83 -12.96
N GLU A 8 -0.57 13.26 -12.75
CA GLU A 8 -1.26 13.05 -11.48
C GLU A 8 -1.85 11.63 -11.43
N HIS A 9 -1.45 10.85 -10.43
CA HIS A 9 -2.03 9.55 -10.14
C HIS A 9 -2.75 9.59 -8.79
N ASN A 10 -4.08 9.45 -8.80
CA ASN A 10 -4.86 9.26 -7.58
C ASN A 10 -5.51 7.86 -7.54
N GLY A 11 -4.67 6.85 -7.33
CA GLY A 11 -5.06 5.43 -7.30
C GLY A 11 -5.37 4.89 -5.90
N TRP A 12 -5.45 5.75 -4.88
CA TRP A 12 -5.62 5.32 -3.49
C TRP A 12 -7.04 4.83 -3.19
N ILE A 13 -7.12 3.69 -2.51
CA ILE A 13 -8.35 3.01 -2.14
C ILE A 13 -8.45 3.03 -0.62
N LYS A 14 -9.54 3.59 -0.07
CA LYS A 14 -9.81 3.55 1.38
C LYS A 14 -10.00 2.11 1.84
N CYS A 15 -9.36 1.75 2.95
CA CYS A 15 -9.48 0.41 3.53
C CYS A 15 -10.93 0.08 3.94
N THR A 16 -11.73 1.09 4.29
CA THR A 16 -13.16 0.94 4.62
C THR A 16 -14.02 0.67 3.39
N ASP A 17 -13.59 1.09 2.21
CA ASP A 17 -14.35 0.90 0.97
C ASP A 17 -14.02 -0.47 0.37
N LYS A 18 -12.73 -0.83 0.34
CA LYS A 18 -12.26 -2.11 -0.19
C LYS A 18 -10.90 -2.47 0.40
N LEU A 19 -10.72 -3.75 0.70
CA LEU A 19 -9.44 -4.32 1.14
C LEU A 19 -8.66 -4.97 -0.02
N PRO A 20 -7.32 -5.13 0.10
CA PRO A 20 -6.53 -5.91 -0.84
C PRO A 20 -7.04 -7.34 -1.00
N THR A 21 -6.93 -7.89 -2.21
CA THR A 21 -7.27 -9.30 -2.47
C THR A 21 -6.29 -10.23 -1.76
N LEU A 22 -6.82 -11.21 -1.02
CA LEU A 22 -6.02 -12.25 -0.40
C LEU A 22 -5.68 -13.36 -1.39
N ARG A 23 -4.43 -13.84 -1.35
CA ARG A 23 -4.02 -15.11 -1.97
C ARG A 23 -4.49 -16.29 -1.12
N PRO A 24 -4.45 -17.54 -1.66
CA PRO A 24 -4.73 -18.75 -0.88
C PRO A 24 -3.89 -18.90 0.40
N THR A 25 -2.70 -18.31 0.43
CA THR A 25 -1.82 -18.26 1.61
C THR A 25 -2.39 -17.45 2.78
N GLY A 26 -3.47 -16.69 2.57
CA GLY A 26 -4.09 -15.82 3.57
C GLY A 26 -3.50 -14.41 3.65
N SER A 27 -2.59 -14.07 2.73
CA SER A 27 -1.99 -12.73 2.62
C SER A 27 -2.21 -12.12 1.23
N SER A 28 -2.26 -10.80 1.15
CA SER A 28 -2.24 -10.08 -0.13
C SER A 28 -0.82 -10.06 -0.73
N THR A 29 -0.71 -9.58 -1.97
CA THR A 29 0.59 -9.08 -2.48
C THR A 29 1.02 -7.86 -1.68
N TRP A 30 2.31 -7.54 -1.81
CA TRP A 30 2.79 -6.23 -1.41
C TRP A 30 2.02 -5.16 -2.18
N VAL A 31 1.67 -4.10 -1.45
CA VAL A 31 0.92 -2.93 -1.88
C VAL A 31 1.59 -1.71 -1.27
N LEU A 32 1.32 -0.53 -1.82
CA LEU A 32 1.60 0.71 -1.13
C LEU A 32 0.47 0.97 -0.14
N LEU A 33 0.85 1.38 1.07
CA LEU A 33 -0.04 1.74 2.17
C LEU A 33 0.14 3.22 2.48
N TRP A 34 -0.93 3.83 2.99
CA TRP A 34 -0.92 5.18 3.55
C TRP A 34 -1.46 5.13 4.98
N GLY A 35 -0.73 5.71 5.92
CA GLY A 35 -1.11 5.78 7.32
C GLY A 35 0.08 5.84 8.26
N LEU A 36 -0.10 5.35 9.49
CA LEU A 36 0.94 5.19 10.51
C LEU A 36 1.46 3.75 10.46
N GLU A 37 2.74 3.59 10.15
CA GLU A 37 3.37 2.27 10.10
C GLU A 37 3.55 1.74 11.53
N GLU A 38 4.11 2.54 12.41
CA GLU A 38 4.37 2.21 13.81
C GLU A 38 3.54 3.10 14.76
N GLU A 39 3.33 2.63 15.99
CA GLU A 39 2.58 3.41 17.01
C GLU A 39 3.32 4.69 17.43
N THR A 40 4.65 4.71 17.26
CA THR A 40 5.50 5.86 17.57
C THR A 40 5.55 6.91 16.46
N ASP A 41 4.92 6.64 15.31
CA ASP A 41 4.87 7.60 14.20
C ASP A 41 3.99 8.79 14.58
N ASN A 42 4.47 10.00 14.25
CA ASN A 42 3.76 11.24 14.53
C ASN A 42 3.02 11.80 13.31
N GLU A 43 3.23 11.21 12.13
CA GLU A 43 2.62 11.64 10.88
C GLU A 43 2.36 10.45 9.95
N GLU A 44 1.29 10.54 9.15
CA GLU A 44 1.00 9.52 8.15
C GLU A 44 2.03 9.59 7.02
N THR A 45 2.47 8.43 6.56
CA THR A 45 3.43 8.30 5.47
C THR A 45 2.99 7.25 4.47
N MET A 46 3.67 7.22 3.32
CA MET A 46 3.55 6.16 2.35
C MET A 46 4.65 5.13 2.57
N PHE A 47 4.26 3.87 2.71
CA PHE A 47 5.18 2.74 2.94
C PHE A 47 4.68 1.47 2.25
N GLN A 48 5.53 0.45 2.18
CA GLN A 48 5.16 -0.85 1.60
C GLN A 48 4.67 -1.81 2.69
N GLY A 49 3.62 -2.56 2.40
CA GLY A 49 3.12 -3.59 3.29
C GLY A 49 2.23 -4.60 2.58
N PHE A 50 1.69 -5.53 3.34
CA PHE A 50 0.70 -6.49 2.88
C PHE A 50 -0.40 -6.67 3.94
N MET A 51 -1.58 -7.09 3.51
CA MET A 51 -2.67 -7.44 4.39
C MET A 51 -2.64 -8.94 4.69
N PHE A 52 -2.82 -9.30 5.96
CA PHE A 52 -3.12 -10.66 6.39
C PHE A 52 -4.60 -10.82 6.74
N LYS A 53 -5.07 -12.07 6.89
CA LYS A 53 -6.47 -12.40 7.24
C LYS A 53 -7.00 -11.49 8.36
N GLY A 54 -8.24 -11.01 8.18
CA GLY A 54 -8.90 -10.15 9.16
C GLY A 54 -8.64 -8.66 8.97
N GLY A 55 -8.05 -8.23 7.86
CA GLY A 55 -7.85 -6.80 7.58
C GLY A 55 -6.67 -6.19 8.34
N ILE A 56 -5.76 -7.03 8.85
CA ILE A 56 -4.60 -6.59 9.62
C ILE A 56 -3.43 -6.41 8.65
N PHE A 57 -2.81 -5.23 8.68
CA PHE A 57 -1.68 -4.90 7.83
C PHE A 57 -0.35 -5.16 8.53
N TYR A 58 0.63 -5.57 7.74
CA TYR A 58 2.01 -5.80 8.16
C TYR A 58 2.98 -5.17 7.15
N SER A 59 4.10 -4.66 7.64
CA SER A 59 5.25 -4.19 6.86
C SER A 59 6.50 -4.96 7.29
N GLU A 60 7.68 -4.52 6.84
CA GLU A 60 8.95 -5.08 7.33
C GLU A 60 9.19 -4.81 8.81
N SER A 61 8.64 -3.72 9.37
CA SER A 61 8.67 -3.40 10.81
C SER A 61 7.71 -4.25 11.66
N GLY A 62 6.84 -5.06 11.04
CA GLY A 62 5.89 -5.92 11.74
C GLY A 62 4.44 -5.46 11.56
N LYS A 63 3.61 -5.58 12.60
CA LYS A 63 2.18 -5.24 12.52
C LYS A 63 2.03 -3.72 12.43
N CYS A 64 1.35 -3.24 11.39
CA CYS A 64 1.12 -1.81 11.22
C CYS A 64 0.14 -1.26 12.26
N HIS A 65 0.31 0.00 12.65
CA HIS A 65 -0.54 0.66 13.64
C HIS A 65 -1.90 1.09 13.05
N GLN A 66 -1.89 1.99 12.06
CA GLN A 66 -3.12 2.53 11.48
C GLN A 66 -2.96 2.76 9.97
N VAL A 67 -3.56 1.91 9.16
CA VAL A 67 -3.58 2.04 7.71
C VAL A 67 -4.95 2.54 7.26
N THR A 68 -4.98 3.62 6.47
CA THR A 68 -6.24 4.23 6.00
C THR A 68 -6.50 3.99 4.52
N HIS A 69 -5.44 3.93 3.70
CA HIS A 69 -5.55 3.67 2.26
C HIS A 69 -4.49 2.70 1.77
N TRP A 70 -4.76 2.09 0.62
CA TRP A 70 -3.81 1.26 -0.11
C TRP A 70 -3.93 1.47 -1.62
N GLN A 71 -2.89 1.09 -2.36
CA GLN A 71 -2.94 0.97 -3.81
C GLN A 71 -2.05 -0.20 -4.28
N PRO A 72 -2.35 -0.86 -5.41
CA PRO A 72 -1.44 -1.86 -5.97
C PRO A 72 -0.08 -1.24 -6.29
N LEU A 73 0.98 -2.04 -6.20
CA LEU A 73 2.28 -1.63 -6.71
C LEU A 73 2.20 -1.39 -8.23
N PRO A 74 2.96 -0.41 -8.76
CA PRO A 74 3.03 -0.21 -10.20
C PRO A 74 3.44 -1.49 -10.92
N SER A 75 2.83 -1.74 -12.07
CA SER A 75 3.29 -2.80 -12.96
C SER A 75 4.74 -2.53 -13.39
N PRO A 76 5.56 -3.57 -13.59
CA PRO A 76 6.88 -3.42 -14.16
C PRO A 76 6.83 -2.65 -15.50
N PRO A 77 7.90 -1.93 -15.87
CA PRO A 77 7.99 -1.27 -17.18
C PRO A 77 7.76 -2.28 -18.31
N VAL A 78 6.98 -1.87 -19.32
CA VAL A 78 6.67 -2.70 -20.50
C VAL A 78 7.79 -2.73 -21.54
N THR A 79 8.81 -1.86 -21.42
CA THR A 79 9.95 -1.77 -22.33
C THR A 79 11.25 -1.63 -21.54
N LYS A 80 12.31 -2.30 -22.00
CA LYS A 80 13.66 -2.21 -21.44
C LYS A 80 14.45 -1.06 -22.05
#